data_AF-A0AB73HGP4-F1
#
_entry.id   AF-A0AB73HGP4-F1
#
_cell.length_a   1.000
_cell.length_b   1.000
_cell.length_c   1.000
_cell.angle_alpha   90.00
_cell.angle_beta   90.00
_cell.angle_gamma   90.00
#
_symmetry.space_group_name_H-M   'P 1'
#
loop_
_entity.id
_entity.type
_entity.pdbx_description
1 polymer ?
#
loop_
_entity_poly.entity_id
_entity_poly.type
_entity_poly.pdbx_seq_one_letter_code
_entity_poly.pdbx_strand_id
1 'polypeptide(L)'
;MKVLIVGYTKHDAYDELKLYWSCRKYLGNGKPNCNRQKLITESNVTIDWVSLKQHIKDGFQYDEVHASSLALKHMKPSDLEWIQSLMIMGGN
;
A
#
# COMPACT_ATOMS: atom_id res chain seq x y z
N MET A 1 -3.72 -11.53 4.66
CA MET A 1 -4.10 -10.35 3.86
C MET A 1 -2.90 -9.42 3.72
N LYS A 2 -2.58 -8.99 2.51
CA LYS A 2 -1.53 -8.05 2.16
C LYS A 2 -2.15 -6.81 1.52
N VAL A 3 -1.86 -5.65 2.08
CA VAL A 3 -2.36 -4.36 1.64
C VAL A 3 -1.18 -3.53 1.16
N LEU A 4 -1.30 -2.88 0.01
CA LEU A 4 -0.34 -1.89 -0.45
C LEU A 4 -0.94 -0.49 -0.35
N ILE A 5 -0.20 0.45 0.23
CA ILE A 5 -0.55 1.87 0.23
C ILE A 5 0.45 2.63 -0.64
N VAL A 6 -0.05 3.28 -1.69
CA VAL A 6 0.72 4.04 -2.67
C VAL A 6 0.48 5.52 -2.46
N GLY A 7 1.49 6.23 -1.95
CA GLY A 7 1.47 7.69 -1.89
C GLY A 7 2.22 8.31 -3.07
N TYR A 8 2.08 9.62 -3.32
CA TYR A 8 2.91 10.31 -4.31
C TYR A 8 4.38 10.42 -3.84
N THR A 9 4.55 10.59 -2.53
CA THR A 9 5.85 10.55 -1.83
C THR A 9 5.81 9.50 -0.72
N LYS A 10 6.97 9.18 -0.13
CA LYS A 10 7.03 8.27 1.02
C LYS A 10 6.28 8.79 2.25
N HIS A 11 6.35 10.11 2.48
CA HIS A 11 5.65 10.76 3.58
C HIS A 11 4.14 10.69 3.40
N ASP A 12 3.68 11.01 2.19
CA ASP A 12 2.26 10.92 1.82
C ASP A 12 1.73 9.48 1.97
N ALA A 13 2.49 8.48 1.54
CA ALA A 13 2.14 7.07 1.73
C ALA A 13 2.04 6.67 3.21
N TYR A 14 2.92 7.22 4.05
CA TYR A 14 2.90 6.99 5.49
C TYR A 14 1.74 7.73 6.19
N ASP A 15 1.36 8.91 5.71
CA ASP A 15 0.18 9.63 6.20
C ASP A 15 -1.11 8.86 5.89
N GLU A 16 -1.23 8.33 4.67
CA GLU A 16 -2.32 7.44 4.29
C GLU A 16 -2.33 6.13 5.10
N LEU A 17 -1.17 5.55 5.40
CA LEU A 17 -1.06 4.40 6.29
C LEU A 17 -1.66 4.68 7.67
N LYS A 18 -1.31 5.82 8.27
CA LYS A 18 -1.87 6.22 9.58
C LYS A 18 -3.39 6.37 9.51
N LEU A 19 -3.90 6.98 8.44
CA LEU A 19 -5.34 7.14 8.25
C LEU A 19 -6.03 5.78 8.09
N TYR A 20 -5.55 4.95 7.16
CA TYR A 20 -6.04 3.59 6.91
C TYR A 20 -6.09 2.77 8.20
N TRP A 21 -5.02 2.81 8.98
CA TRP A 21 -4.93 2.14 10.27
C TRP A 21 -5.96 2.65 11.28
N SER A 22 -6.08 3.97 11.41
CA SER A 22 -7.01 4.60 12.37
C SER A 22 -8.48 4.25 12.08
N CYS A 23 -8.82 4.08 10.80
CA CYS A 23 -10.16 3.70 10.36
C CYS A 23 -10.44 2.20 10.56
N ARG A 24 -9.41 1.34 10.54
CA ARG A 24 -9.53 -0.12 10.66
C ARG A 24 -9.05 -0.65 12.00
N LYS A 25 -9.67 -0.17 13.08
CA LYS A 25 -9.39 -0.58 14.47
C LYS A 25 -9.46 -2.10 14.70
N TYR A 26 -10.23 -2.82 13.89
CA TYR A 26 -10.34 -4.28 13.98
C TYR A 26 -9.07 -5.03 13.57
N LEU A 27 -8.10 -4.38 12.92
CA LEU A 27 -6.82 -4.99 12.55
C LEU A 27 -5.90 -5.24 13.77
N GLY A 28 -6.23 -4.69 14.94
CA GLY A 28 -5.43 -4.83 16.16
C GLY A 28 -4.24 -3.88 16.19
N ASN A 29 -3.29 -4.12 17.10
CA ASN A 29 -2.07 -3.32 17.16
C ASN A 29 -1.02 -3.86 16.17
N GLY A 30 -0.02 -3.04 15.88
CA GLY A 30 1.11 -3.43 15.04
C GLY A 30 2.22 -2.40 15.14
N LYS A 31 3.44 -2.80 14.78
CA LYS A 31 4.61 -1.93 14.83
C LYS A 31 5.10 -1.63 13.43
N PRO A 32 5.11 -0.35 13.00
CA PRO A 32 5.61 0.00 11.68
C PRO A 32 7.14 -0.14 11.66
N ASN A 33 7.65 -0.88 10.68
CA ASN A 33 9.05 -0.91 10.32
C ASN A 33 9.29 0.12 9.21
N CYS A 34 9.56 1.36 9.61
CA CYS A 34 9.70 2.48 8.67
C CYS A 34 10.86 2.30 7.68
N ASN A 35 11.94 1.61 8.07
CA ASN A 35 13.07 1.33 7.17
C ASN A 35 12.67 0.40 6.02
N ARG A 36 11.81 -0.58 6.31
CA ARG A 36 11.28 -1.51 5.30
C ARG A 36 9.96 -1.04 4.67
N GLN A 37 9.43 0.10 5.13
CA GLN A 37 8.11 0.62 4.76
C GLN A 37 7.00 -0.43 4.87
N LYS A 38 7.01 -1.18 5.99
CA LYS A 38 6.14 -2.33 6.23
C LYS A 38 5.58 -2.32 7.65
N LEU A 39 4.33 -2.72 7.81
CA LEU A 39 3.63 -2.83 9.08
C LEU A 39 2.93 -4.18 9.15
N ILE A 40 3.18 -4.92 10.21
CA ILE A 40 2.55 -6.22 10.47
C ILE A 40 1.67 -6.05 11.70
N THR A 41 0.39 -6.32 11.51
CA THR A 41 -0.63 -6.31 12.58
C THR A 41 -0.62 -7.62 13.35
N GLU A 42 -1.14 -7.60 14.57
CA GLU A 42 -1.46 -8.81 15.35
C GLU A 42 -2.44 -9.74 14.63
N SER A 43 -3.30 -9.19 13.77
CA SER A 43 -4.24 -9.95 12.94
C SER A 43 -3.58 -10.58 11.70
N ASN A 44 -2.24 -10.66 11.64
CA ASN A 44 -1.48 -11.16 10.48
C ASN A 44 -1.76 -10.43 9.15
N VAL A 45 -2.33 -9.23 9.21
CA VAL A 45 -2.41 -8.33 8.07
C VAL A 45 -1.08 -7.61 7.91
N THR A 46 -0.53 -7.71 6.72
CA THR A 46 0.68 -6.99 6.31
C THR A 46 0.27 -5.79 5.48
N ILE A 47 0.79 -4.62 5.82
CA ILE A 47 0.58 -3.38 5.08
C ILE A 47 1.95 -2.85 4.66
N ASP A 48 2.21 -2.84 3.37
CA ASP A 48 3.39 -2.21 2.78
C ASP A 48 3.00 -0.81 2.29
N TRP A 49 3.89 0.17 2.36
CA TRP A 49 3.65 1.50 1.80
C TRP A 49 4.83 1.99 0.96
N VAL A 50 4.53 2.61 -0.16
CA VAL A 50 5.53 3.02 -1.15
C VAL A 50 5.15 4.35 -1.78
N SER A 51 6.11 5.05 -2.36
CA SER A 51 5.77 6.15 -3.25
C SER A 51 5.51 5.66 -4.67
N LEU A 52 4.66 6.36 -5.42
CA LEU A 52 4.38 6.12 -6.84
C LEU A 52 5.66 6.17 -7.68
N LYS A 53 6.63 6.99 -7.26
CA LYS A 53 7.94 7.10 -7.91
C LYS A 53 8.84 5.88 -7.66
N GLN A 54 8.52 5.06 -6.66
CA GLN A 54 9.15 3.77 -6.46
C GLN A 54 8.38 2.73 -7.27
N HIS A 55 8.78 2.56 -8.52
CA HIS A 55 8.41 1.40 -9.32
C HIS A 55 9.07 0.17 -8.69
N ILE A 56 8.39 -0.43 -7.72
CA ILE A 56 8.86 -1.67 -7.11
C ILE A 56 8.35 -2.81 -7.98
N LYS A 57 9.25 -3.38 -8.80
CA LYS A 57 9.06 -4.69 -9.42
C LYS A 57 9.36 -5.76 -8.38
N ASP A 58 8.57 -5.81 -7.33
CA ASP A 58 8.56 -6.99 -6.50
C ASP A 58 7.48 -7.92 -7.03
N GLY A 59 7.79 -9.22 -7.14
CA GLY A 59 6.81 -10.25 -7.48
C GLY A 59 5.75 -10.47 -6.39
N PHE A 60 5.48 -9.45 -5.57
CA PHE A 60 4.46 -9.47 -4.53
C PHE A 60 3.10 -9.17 -5.14
N GLN A 61 2.12 -10.00 -4.76
CA GLN A 61 0.71 -9.76 -5.01
C GLN A 61 0.05 -9.23 -3.74
N TYR A 62 -0.87 -8.30 -3.90
CA TYR A 62 -1.64 -7.68 -2.82
C TYR A 62 -3.11 -8.00 -2.96
N ASP A 63 -3.76 -8.24 -1.82
CA ASP A 63 -5.20 -8.45 -1.74
C ASP A 63 -5.97 -7.13 -1.86
N GLU A 64 -5.36 -6.02 -1.43
CA GLU A 64 -5.93 -4.67 -1.46
C GLU A 64 -4.85 -3.64 -1.80
N VAL A 65 -5.15 -2.69 -2.67
CA VAL A 65 -4.24 -1.58 -3.01
C VAL A 65 -4.98 -0.26 -2.84
N HIS A 66 -4.41 0.64 -2.03
CA HIS A 66 -4.91 2.00 -1.85
C HIS A 66 -3.92 2.98 -2.45
N ALA A 67 -4.42 3.90 -3.26
CA ALA A 67 -3.64 5.04 -3.73
C ALA A 67 -4.12 6.31 -3.03
N SER A 68 -3.19 7.12 -2.53
CA SER A 68 -3.50 8.42 -1.95
C SER A 68 -4.16 9.31 -2.99
N SER A 69 -4.96 10.28 -2.54
CA SER A 69 -5.56 11.25 -3.47
C SER A 69 -4.49 12.03 -4.25
N LEU A 70 -3.34 12.29 -3.63
CA LEU A 70 -2.22 12.95 -4.28
C LEU A 70 -1.54 12.04 -5.32
N ALA A 71 -1.41 10.74 -5.05
CA ALA A 71 -0.90 9.76 -6.00
C ALA A 71 -1.81 9.66 -7.22
N LEU A 72 -3.12 9.55 -7.02
CA LEU A 72 -4.12 9.48 -8.10
C LEU A 72 -4.05 10.71 -9.01
N LYS A 73 -3.87 11.91 -8.45
CA LYS A 73 -3.73 13.16 -9.22
C LYS A 73 -2.52 13.17 -10.15
N HIS A 74 -1.45 12.48 -9.78
CA HIS A 74 -0.18 12.46 -10.53
C HIS A 74 0.06 11.13 -11.26
N MET A 75 -0.92 10.23 -11.24
CA MET A 75 -0.81 8.90 -11.83
C MET A 75 -0.74 8.98 -13.35
N LYS A 76 0.30 8.36 -13.93
CA LYS A 76 0.39 8.17 -15.38
C LYS A 76 -0.24 6.83 -15.77
N PRO A 77 -0.64 6.63 -17.04
CA PRO A 77 -1.17 5.35 -17.51
C PRO A 77 -0.29 4.14 -17.16
N SER A 78 1.04 4.26 -17.27
CA SER A 78 1.98 3.21 -16.90
C SER A 78 1.97 2.86 -15.40
N ASP A 79 1.68 3.84 -14.54
CA ASP A 79 1.58 3.61 -13.09
C ASP A 79 0.27 2.92 -12.74
N LEU A 80 -0.79 3.20 -13.49
CA LEU A 80 -2.08 2.52 -13.38
C LEU A 80 -1.96 1.04 -13.78
N GLU A 81 -1.33 0.76 -14.92
CA GLU A 81 -1.05 -0.62 -15.38
C GLU A 81 -0.23 -1.39 -14.35
N TRP A 82 0.78 -0.75 -13.78
CA TRP A 82 1.56 -1.32 -12.68
C TRP A 82 0.68 -1.64 -11.46
N ILE A 83 -0.10 -0.69 -10.95
CA ILE A 83 -1.00 -0.90 -9.80
C ILE A 83 -2.00 -2.03 -10.08
N GLN A 84 -2.56 -2.08 -11.29
CA GLN A 84 -3.46 -3.16 -11.70
C GLN A 84 -2.76 -4.51 -11.71
N SER A 85 -1.50 -4.58 -12.16
CA SER A 85 -0.72 -5.82 -12.13
C SER A 85 -0.39 -6.34 -10.72
N LEU A 86 -0.42 -5.47 -9.71
CA LEU A 86 -0.11 -5.80 -8.32
C LEU A 86 -1.29 -6.39 -7.55
N MET A 87 -2.51 -6.09 -8.00
CA MET A 87 -3.72 -6.69 -7.44
C MET A 87 -3.82 -8.14 -7.92
N ILE A 88 -4.21 -9.04 -7.03
CA ILE A 88 -4.65 -10.38 -7.44
C ILE A 88 -5.84 -10.18 -8.37
N MET A 89 -5.64 -10.25 -9.68
CA MET A 89 -6.77 -10.51 -10.58
C MET A 89 -7.25 -11.91 -10.22
N GLY A 90 -8.30 -11.98 -9.39
CA GLY A 90 -9.00 -13.21 -9.08
C GLY A 90 -9.42 -13.87 -10.38
N GLY A 91 -8.60 -14.82 -10.83
CA GLY A 91 -8.70 -15.47 -12.12
C GLY A 91 -8.11 -16.86 -12.06
N ASN A 92 -8.42 -17.60 -11.00
CA ASN A 92 -9.07 -18.93 -11.00
C ASN A 92 -9.05 -19.53 -9.59
#